data_AF-A0A7V4AVZ8-F1
#
_entry.id   AF-A0A7V4AVZ8-F1
#
_cell.length_a   1.000
_cell.length_b   1.000
_cell.length_c   1.000
_cell.angle_alpha   90.00
_cell.angle_beta   90.00
_cell.angle_gamma   90.00
#
_symmetry.space_group_name_H-M   'P 1'
#
loop_
_entity.id
_entity.type
_entity.pdbx_description
1 polymer ?
#
loop_
_entity_poly.entity_id
_entity_poly.type
_entity_poly.pdbx_seq_one_letter_code
_entity_poly.pdbx_strand_id
1 'polypeptide(L)'
;MNAHERLRQKLDLFPAGMPDCPETVELLRLLFSEDDAALAARVPNFPLTQPAPRIAARAGVPAPDAARALRDMADRGLILEYIILGTPRYALMPAMPGFIEMQFIEPAAMDGAARRRAGELWHQAMRGDYGREVFDFPTSSMRVIPVNKTIGARQTVYSFEEAEKVLRASGRISLAQCACRSSSAHPCGAPRDTCLMLNAGSDYVGGRMGLARRITFKQALDTLERGAQAGLVHMTTNNRPPVQVLCSCCACCCTGLISVTRLGRPAAGIASNFRAAPRPGAACAACGVHLPDRWRTAV
;
A
#
# COMPACT_ATOMS: atom_id res chain seq x y z
N MET A 1 27.84 12.93 1.26
CA MET A 1 26.44 12.44 1.22
C MET A 1 26.40 11.14 2.02
N ASN A 2 25.57 11.04 3.05
CA ASN A 2 25.49 9.83 3.89
C ASN A 2 24.77 8.69 3.15
N ALA A 3 24.84 7.47 3.69
CA ALA A 3 24.26 6.28 3.06
C ALA A 3 22.73 6.37 2.89
N HIS A 4 22.02 6.85 3.91
CA HIS A 4 20.55 6.99 3.89
C HIS A 4 20.07 7.97 2.82
N GLU A 5 20.77 9.09 2.60
CA GLU A 5 20.40 10.06 1.56
C GLU A 5 20.58 9.47 0.15
N ARG A 6 21.62 8.65 -0.06
CA ARG A 6 21.79 7.93 -1.33
C ARG A 6 20.68 6.92 -1.57
N LEU A 7 20.23 6.23 -0.51
CA LEU A 7 19.07 5.34 -0.58
C LEU A 7 17.79 6.12 -0.87
N ARG A 8 17.57 7.25 -0.19
CA ARG A 8 16.41 8.12 -0.40
C ARG A 8 16.34 8.60 -1.84
N GLN A 9 17.41 9.16 -2.39
CA GLN A 9 17.48 9.59 -3.80
C GLN A 9 17.14 8.47 -4.78
N LYS A 10 17.48 7.23 -4.44
CA LYS A 10 17.14 6.07 -5.26
C LYS A 10 15.67 5.67 -5.15
N LEU A 11 15.10 5.77 -3.94
CA LEU A 11 13.67 5.57 -3.70
C LEU A 11 12.84 6.68 -4.39
N ASP A 12 13.41 7.87 -4.53
CA ASP A 12 12.82 9.00 -5.24
C ASP A 12 12.68 8.79 -6.76
N LEU A 13 13.36 7.78 -7.32
CA LEU A 13 13.24 7.42 -8.73
C LEU A 13 11.97 6.59 -9.05
N PHE A 14 11.21 6.17 -8.03
CA PHE A 14 9.93 5.49 -8.25
C PHE A 14 8.84 6.50 -8.65
N PRO A 15 7.78 6.07 -9.37
CA PRO A 15 6.65 6.96 -9.69
C PRO A 15 5.97 7.58 -8.47
N ALA A 16 5.99 6.86 -7.34
CA ALA A 16 5.67 7.39 -6.01
C ALA A 16 7.00 7.62 -5.28
N GLY A 17 7.61 8.78 -5.52
CA GLY A 17 8.92 9.14 -4.99
C GLY A 17 8.94 9.20 -3.46
N MET A 18 10.14 9.31 -2.89
CA MET A 18 10.36 9.46 -1.46
C MET A 18 11.02 10.82 -1.23
N PRO A 19 10.24 11.87 -0.95
CA PRO A 19 10.74 13.23 -0.91
C PRO A 19 11.77 13.43 0.21
N ASP A 20 12.62 14.44 0.04
CA ASP A 20 13.58 14.87 1.06
C ASP A 20 12.88 15.68 2.15
N CYS A 21 12.47 15.01 3.23
CA CYS A 21 11.88 15.64 4.41
C CYS A 21 12.38 14.97 5.70
N PRO A 22 12.32 15.66 6.87
CA PRO A 22 12.85 15.12 8.11
C PRO A 22 12.29 13.74 8.47
N GLU A 23 11.01 13.52 8.21
CA GLU A 23 10.31 12.27 8.51
C GLU A 23 10.82 11.10 7.67
N THR A 24 11.04 11.29 6.36
CA THR A 24 11.54 10.24 5.47
C THR A 24 12.99 9.88 5.80
N VAL A 25 13.81 10.87 6.12
CA VAL A 25 15.20 10.66 6.54
C VAL A 25 15.28 9.90 7.86
N GLU A 26 14.50 10.29 8.86
CA GLU A 26 14.46 9.59 10.16
C GLU A 26 13.91 8.17 10.00
N LEU A 27 12.86 7.98 9.20
CA LEU A 27 12.28 6.67 8.92
C LEU A 27 13.29 5.72 8.26
N LEU A 28 14.08 6.20 7.29
CA LEU A 28 15.15 5.39 6.68
C LEU A 28 16.24 5.02 7.69
N ARG A 29 16.61 5.92 8.59
CA ARG A 29 17.60 5.62 9.65
C ARG A 29 17.10 4.60 10.66
N LEU A 30 15.80 4.59 10.92
CA LEU A 30 15.17 3.64 11.82
C LEU A 30 15.08 2.23 11.21
N LEU A 31 14.84 2.16 9.89
CA LEU A 31 14.63 0.90 9.18
C LEU A 31 15.92 0.25 8.64
N PHE A 32 16.85 1.07 8.17
CA PHE A 32 18.11 0.63 7.58
C PHE A 32 19.27 1.04 8.47
N SER A 33 20.13 0.08 8.84
CA SER A 33 21.45 0.42 9.36
C SER A 33 22.26 1.19 8.30
N GLU A 34 23.39 1.79 8.69
CA GLU A 34 24.23 2.50 7.72
C GLU A 34 24.74 1.57 6.61
N ASP A 35 25.13 0.35 6.96
CA ASP A 35 25.56 -0.69 6.02
C ASP A 35 24.41 -1.17 5.12
N ASP A 36 23.22 -1.38 5.70
CA ASP A 36 22.02 -1.73 4.93
C ASP A 36 21.70 -0.64 3.89
N ALA A 37 21.71 0.63 4.32
CA ALA A 37 21.41 1.75 3.43
C ALA A 37 22.44 1.86 2.29
N ALA A 38 23.72 1.67 2.61
CA ALA A 38 24.80 1.69 1.63
C ALA A 38 24.64 0.58 0.58
N LEU A 39 24.26 -0.64 1.01
CA LEU A 39 24.05 -1.78 0.13
C LEU A 39 22.73 -1.68 -0.65
N ALA A 40 21.63 -1.30 0.01
CA ALA A 40 20.31 -1.10 -0.60
C ALA A 40 20.35 -0.05 -1.72
N ALA A 41 21.14 1.02 -1.56
CA ALA A 41 21.39 2.01 -2.60
C ALA A 41 22.04 1.40 -3.88
N ARG A 42 22.59 0.18 -3.81
CA ARG A 42 23.14 -0.56 -4.97
C ARG A 42 22.18 -1.59 -5.57
N VAL A 43 21.12 -1.98 -4.86
CA VAL A 43 20.08 -2.93 -5.30
C VAL A 43 19.21 -2.29 -6.39
N PRO A 44 19.02 -2.90 -7.56
CA PRO A 44 18.22 -2.30 -8.64
C PRO A 44 16.75 -2.05 -8.23
N ASN A 45 16.11 -1.02 -8.77
CA ASN A 45 14.69 -0.76 -8.52
C ASN A 45 13.83 -1.81 -9.24
N PHE A 46 12.78 -2.31 -8.59
CA PHE A 46 11.78 -3.16 -9.22
C PHE A 46 11.21 -2.47 -10.47
N PRO A 47 11.01 -3.19 -11.61
CA PRO A 47 10.99 -4.65 -11.78
C PRO A 47 12.35 -5.32 -12.05
N LEU A 48 13.45 -4.56 -12.05
CA LEU A 48 14.78 -5.14 -12.29
C LEU A 48 15.27 -5.89 -11.04
N THR A 49 15.77 -7.10 -11.24
CA THR A 49 16.34 -7.93 -10.16
C THR A 49 17.79 -8.29 -10.48
N GLN A 50 18.65 -8.41 -9.45
CA GLN A 50 20.04 -8.85 -9.62
C GLN A 50 20.47 -9.85 -8.54
N PRO A 51 21.34 -10.82 -8.87
CA PRO A 51 21.87 -11.74 -7.87
C PRO A 51 22.92 -11.03 -6.99
N ALA A 52 23.13 -11.53 -5.78
CA ALA A 52 24.04 -10.94 -4.79
C ALA A 52 25.44 -10.62 -5.34
N PRO A 53 26.13 -11.49 -6.12
CA PRO A 53 27.46 -11.18 -6.64
C PRO A 53 27.54 -9.91 -7.51
N ARG A 54 26.48 -9.61 -8.29
CA ARG A 54 26.44 -8.39 -9.11
C ARG A 54 26.24 -7.14 -8.27
N ILE A 55 25.45 -7.24 -7.21
CA ILE A 55 25.22 -6.14 -6.26
C ILE A 55 26.50 -5.89 -5.45
N ALA A 56 27.15 -6.97 -4.99
CA ALA A 56 28.41 -6.95 -4.26
C ALA A 56 29.53 -6.24 -5.05
N ALA A 57 29.70 -6.59 -6.33
CA ALA A 57 30.69 -5.96 -7.21
C ALA A 57 30.46 -4.43 -7.36
N ARG A 58 29.18 -3.99 -7.41
CA ARG A 58 28.84 -2.55 -7.47
C ARG A 58 29.02 -1.85 -6.12
N ALA A 59 28.83 -2.57 -5.03
CA ALA A 59 28.96 -2.07 -3.67
C ALA A 59 30.42 -2.06 -3.18
N GLY A 60 31.31 -2.85 -3.79
CA GLY A 60 32.69 -2.98 -3.35
C GLY A 60 32.84 -3.84 -2.09
N VAL A 61 31.93 -4.79 -1.87
CA VAL A 61 31.93 -5.68 -0.70
C VAL A 61 32.05 -7.16 -1.13
N PRO A 62 32.52 -8.06 -0.25
CA PRO A 62 32.57 -9.49 -0.56
C PRO A 62 31.19 -10.06 -0.89
N ALA A 63 31.11 -10.93 -1.89
CA ALA A 63 29.85 -11.52 -2.33
C ALA A 63 29.10 -12.33 -1.24
N PRO A 64 29.78 -13.11 -0.37
CA PRO A 64 29.12 -13.79 0.75
C PRO A 64 28.48 -12.83 1.76
N ASP A 65 29.13 -11.70 2.04
CA ASP A 65 28.64 -10.69 2.97
C ASP A 65 27.42 -9.96 2.41
N ALA A 66 27.49 -9.57 1.12
CA ALA A 66 26.33 -9.01 0.42
C ALA A 66 25.16 -9.99 0.40
N ALA A 67 25.39 -11.28 0.13
CA ALA A 67 24.33 -12.27 0.10
C ALA A 67 23.62 -12.41 1.46
N ARG A 68 24.39 -12.43 2.56
CA ARG A 68 23.83 -12.43 3.92
C ARG A 68 23.01 -11.18 4.22
N ALA A 69 23.57 -9.99 3.96
CA ALA A 69 22.89 -8.73 4.24
C ALA A 69 21.63 -8.53 3.37
N LEU A 70 21.68 -8.90 2.09
CA LEU A 70 20.52 -8.83 1.20
C LEU A 70 19.39 -9.77 1.64
N ARG A 71 19.75 -10.99 2.08
CA ARG A 71 18.77 -11.94 2.60
C ARG A 71 18.14 -11.45 3.89
N ASP A 72 18.94 -10.93 4.82
CA ASP A 72 18.45 -10.32 6.06
C ASP A 72 17.50 -9.14 5.80
N MET A 73 17.88 -8.21 4.92
CA MET A 73 16.99 -7.11 4.51
C MET A 73 15.69 -7.61 3.87
N ALA A 74 15.74 -8.68 3.08
CA ALA A 74 14.54 -9.28 2.49
C ALA A 74 13.65 -9.95 3.55
N ASP A 75 14.24 -10.63 4.54
CA ASP A 75 13.52 -11.24 5.66
C ASP A 75 12.84 -10.17 6.54
N ARG A 76 13.48 -9.00 6.70
CA ARG A 76 12.86 -7.80 7.32
C ARG A 76 11.88 -7.05 6.41
N GLY A 77 11.65 -7.50 5.18
CA GLY A 77 10.72 -6.88 4.25
C GLY A 77 11.16 -5.49 3.73
N LEU A 78 12.45 -5.17 3.80
CA LEU A 78 13.01 -3.90 3.33
C LEU A 78 13.31 -3.91 1.82
N ILE A 79 13.60 -5.10 1.28
CA ILE A 79 13.79 -5.34 -0.15
C ILE A 79 13.04 -6.61 -0.58
N LEU A 80 12.94 -6.82 -1.89
CA LEU A 80 12.39 -8.03 -2.48
C LEU A 80 13.46 -9.09 -2.70
N GLU A 81 13.12 -10.36 -2.43
CA GLU A 81 13.87 -11.54 -2.88
C GLU A 81 13.02 -12.44 -3.78
N TYR A 82 13.53 -12.76 -4.96
CA TYR A 82 12.94 -13.74 -5.88
C TYR A 82 13.91 -14.88 -6.13
N ILE A 83 13.39 -16.11 -6.16
CA ILE A 83 14.15 -17.26 -6.66
C ILE A 83 13.87 -17.39 -8.16
N ILE A 84 14.89 -17.12 -8.99
CA ILE A 84 14.79 -17.28 -10.45
C ILE A 84 15.83 -18.31 -10.88
N LEU A 85 15.37 -19.41 -11.48
CA LEU A 85 16.23 -20.54 -11.89
C LEU A 85 17.11 -21.05 -10.74
N GLY A 86 16.53 -21.21 -9.54
CA GLY A 86 17.23 -21.67 -8.34
C GLY A 86 18.16 -20.64 -7.69
N THR A 87 18.30 -19.44 -8.25
CA THR A 87 19.21 -18.41 -7.73
C THR A 87 18.43 -17.25 -7.07
N PRO A 88 18.77 -16.85 -5.83
CA PRO A 88 18.22 -15.65 -5.20
C PRO A 88 18.60 -14.37 -5.95
N ARG A 89 17.62 -13.51 -6.17
CA ARG A 89 17.77 -12.21 -6.82
C ARG A 89 17.00 -11.15 -6.08
N TYR A 90 17.59 -9.97 -5.98
CA TYR A 90 17.10 -8.90 -5.14
C TYR A 90 16.68 -7.68 -5.95
N ALA A 91 15.65 -6.99 -5.47
CA ALA A 91 15.16 -5.73 -6.01
C ALA A 91 14.73 -4.78 -4.88
N LEU A 92 14.96 -3.49 -5.07
CA LEU A 92 14.46 -2.45 -4.20
C LEU A 92 12.97 -2.22 -4.48
N MET A 93 12.18 -2.09 -3.43
CA MET A 93 10.75 -1.83 -3.49
C MET A 93 10.49 -0.32 -3.27
N PRO A 94 9.44 0.29 -3.84
CA PRO A 94 9.02 1.64 -3.45
C PRO A 94 8.66 1.71 -1.95
N ALA A 95 8.61 2.91 -1.39
CA ALA A 95 8.16 3.09 -0.01
C ALA A 95 6.63 2.91 0.12
N MET A 96 5.83 3.36 -0.85
CA MET A 96 4.38 3.13 -0.92
C MET A 96 3.89 2.89 -2.36
N PRO A 97 2.99 1.90 -2.59
CA PRO A 97 2.80 0.73 -1.74
C PRO A 97 4.07 -0.11 -1.79
N GLY A 98 4.66 -0.43 -0.64
CA GLY A 98 5.85 -1.24 -0.62
C GLY A 98 6.42 -1.56 0.76
N PHE A 99 7.70 -1.28 0.96
CA PHE A 99 8.43 -1.82 2.12
C PHE A 99 7.92 -1.25 3.44
N ILE A 100 7.30 -0.05 3.44
CA ILE A 100 6.73 0.54 4.64
C ILE A 100 5.54 -0.29 5.17
N GLU A 101 4.62 -0.70 4.31
CA GLU A 101 3.49 -1.53 4.73
C GLU A 101 3.95 -2.85 5.35
N MET A 102 5.03 -3.44 4.82
CA MET A 102 5.58 -4.71 5.33
C MET A 102 6.03 -4.61 6.79
N GLN A 103 6.46 -3.43 7.25
CA GLN A 103 6.91 -3.21 8.63
C GLN A 103 5.76 -3.27 9.65
N PHE A 104 4.51 -3.20 9.18
CA PHE A 104 3.32 -3.13 10.03
C PHE A 104 2.36 -4.31 9.87
N ILE A 105 2.61 -5.23 8.92
CA ILE A 105 1.89 -6.51 8.86
C ILE A 105 2.41 -7.39 10.00
N GLU A 106 1.49 -8.03 10.73
CA GLU A 106 1.86 -8.93 11.82
C GLU A 106 2.25 -10.32 11.31
N PRO A 107 3.26 -10.98 11.91
CA PRO A 107 4.12 -10.47 12.98
C PRO A 107 5.15 -9.45 12.46
N ALA A 108 5.30 -8.32 13.15
CA ALA A 108 6.27 -7.31 12.75
C ALA A 108 7.72 -7.74 13.00
N ALA A 109 8.62 -7.39 12.07
CA ALA A 109 10.06 -7.65 12.16
C ALA A 109 10.80 -6.73 13.14
N MET A 110 10.12 -5.71 13.68
CA MET A 110 10.70 -4.63 14.48
C MET A 110 10.11 -4.63 15.90
N ASP A 111 10.89 -4.19 16.88
CA ASP A 111 10.43 -4.01 18.26
C ASP A 111 9.27 -3.00 18.36
N GLY A 112 8.52 -3.07 19.46
CA GLY A 112 7.31 -2.27 19.64
C GLY A 112 7.55 -0.76 19.76
N ALA A 113 8.70 -0.31 20.26
CA ALA A 113 8.98 1.11 20.43
C ALA A 113 9.40 1.75 19.10
N ALA A 114 10.36 1.13 18.41
CA ALA A 114 10.76 1.50 17.06
C ALA A 114 9.57 1.43 16.11
N ARG A 115 8.72 0.39 16.20
CA ARG A 115 7.54 0.28 15.34
C ARG A 115 6.53 1.40 15.57
N ARG A 116 6.29 1.81 16.82
CA ARG A 116 5.44 2.99 17.10
C ARG A 116 6.04 4.26 16.50
N ARG A 117 7.34 4.50 16.69
CA ARG A 117 8.03 5.67 16.13
C ARG A 117 7.96 5.70 14.60
N ALA A 118 8.19 4.54 13.95
CA ALA A 118 8.06 4.40 12.50
C ALA A 118 6.64 4.73 12.03
N GLY A 119 5.61 4.29 12.77
CA GLY A 119 4.21 4.60 12.47
C GLY A 119 3.91 6.09 12.57
N GLU A 120 4.38 6.76 13.62
CA GLU A 120 4.23 8.21 13.80
C GLU A 120 4.88 8.99 12.65
N LEU A 121 6.15 8.70 12.34
CA LEU A 121 6.90 9.30 11.24
C LEU A 121 6.18 9.09 9.91
N TRP A 122 5.71 7.86 9.65
CA TRP A 122 5.00 7.54 8.43
C TRP A 122 3.70 8.34 8.29
N HIS A 123 2.88 8.39 9.34
CA HIS A 123 1.65 9.18 9.32
C HIS A 123 1.94 10.67 9.18
N GLN A 124 3.01 11.19 9.77
CA GLN A 124 3.44 12.59 9.58
C GLN A 124 3.86 12.86 8.13
N ALA A 125 4.73 12.03 7.55
CA ALA A 125 5.18 12.14 6.16
C ALA A 125 3.99 12.12 5.18
N MET A 126 3.05 11.19 5.37
CA MET A 126 1.85 11.06 4.53
C MET A 126 0.86 12.22 4.69
N ARG A 127 0.92 12.97 5.80
CA ARG A 127 0.13 14.19 5.97
C ARG A 127 0.82 15.43 5.40
N GLY A 128 2.10 15.33 5.10
CA GLY A 128 2.95 16.38 4.54
C GLY A 128 3.38 16.07 3.11
N ASP A 129 4.68 16.19 2.86
CA ASP A 129 5.25 16.20 1.50
C ASP A 129 5.14 14.85 0.80
N TYR A 130 5.29 13.73 1.51
CA TYR A 130 5.07 12.40 0.92
C TYR A 130 3.63 12.25 0.43
N GLY A 131 2.66 12.70 1.25
CA GLY A 131 1.25 12.68 0.86
C GLY A 131 0.98 13.45 -0.44
N ARG A 132 1.62 14.61 -0.61
CA ARG A 132 1.52 15.40 -1.85
C ARG A 132 2.16 14.67 -3.01
N GLU A 133 3.36 14.15 -2.83
CA GLU A 133 4.07 13.40 -3.87
C GLU A 133 3.24 12.22 -4.40
N VAL A 134 2.51 11.51 -3.54
CA VAL A 134 1.75 10.33 -4.01
C VAL A 134 0.36 10.69 -4.56
N PHE A 135 -0.28 11.73 -4.01
CA PHE A 135 -1.72 11.97 -4.23
C PHE A 135 -2.07 13.33 -4.83
N ASP A 136 -1.10 14.21 -5.09
CA ASP A 136 -1.33 15.52 -5.70
C ASP A 136 -1.25 15.51 -7.25
N PHE A 137 -1.04 14.32 -7.84
CA PHE A 137 -1.07 14.09 -9.28
C PHE A 137 -2.50 13.83 -9.81
N PRO A 138 -2.80 14.15 -11.09
CA PRO A 138 -4.11 13.90 -11.70
C PRO A 138 -4.52 12.42 -11.73
N THR A 139 -3.54 11.52 -11.79
CA THR A 139 -3.76 10.07 -11.76
C THR A 139 -3.32 9.52 -10.42
N SER A 140 -4.29 9.14 -9.58
CA SER A 140 -3.98 8.51 -8.30
C SER A 140 -3.30 7.14 -8.46
N SER A 141 -2.36 6.84 -7.57
CA SER A 141 -1.76 5.50 -7.41
C SER A 141 -2.75 4.45 -6.86
N MET A 142 -3.88 4.90 -6.29
CA MET A 142 -4.93 4.05 -5.72
C MET A 142 -6.32 4.39 -6.27
N ARG A 143 -7.20 3.39 -6.29
CA ARG A 143 -8.61 3.58 -6.64
C ARG A 143 -9.53 2.91 -5.62
N VAL A 144 -10.67 3.54 -5.38
CA VAL A 144 -11.76 2.96 -4.58
C VAL A 144 -12.57 2.03 -5.46
N ILE A 145 -12.87 0.85 -4.91
CA ILE A 145 -13.93 -0.01 -5.39
C ILE A 145 -15.13 0.25 -4.47
N PRO A 146 -16.22 0.87 -4.96
CA PRO A 146 -17.32 1.23 -4.07
C PRO A 146 -17.94 0.00 -3.38
N VAL A 147 -18.75 0.20 -2.35
CA VAL A 147 -19.66 -0.83 -1.80
C VAL A 147 -21.08 -0.29 -1.79
N ASN A 148 -21.85 -0.57 -2.84
CA ASN A 148 -23.22 -0.17 -3.02
C ASN A 148 -24.12 -1.31 -2.53
N LYS A 149 -24.51 -1.25 -1.25
CA LYS A 149 -25.81 -1.77 -0.82
C LYS A 149 -26.77 -0.58 -0.73
N THR A 150 -27.89 -0.70 -1.41
CA THR A 150 -28.93 0.32 -1.53
C THR A 150 -29.40 0.80 -0.15
N ILE A 151 -29.33 2.11 0.13
CA ILE A 151 -30.11 2.71 1.23
C ILE A 151 -31.53 2.98 0.67
N GLY A 152 -32.37 1.93 0.64
CA GLY A 152 -33.84 1.86 0.37
C GLY A 152 -34.48 2.75 -0.73
N ALA A 153 -35.25 2.26 -1.71
CA ALA A 153 -35.82 0.94 -1.97
C ALA A 153 -35.98 0.76 -3.50
N ARG A 154 -35.70 -0.47 -3.96
CA ARG A 154 -35.94 -1.01 -5.31
C ARG A 154 -35.02 -0.50 -6.45
N GLN A 155 -33.74 -0.87 -6.37
CA GLN A 155 -32.94 -1.46 -7.46
C GLN A 155 -31.54 -1.82 -6.91
N THR A 156 -30.97 -2.93 -7.38
CA THR A 156 -29.83 -3.65 -6.77
C THR A 156 -28.61 -3.67 -7.68
N VAL A 157 -27.42 -3.74 -7.05
CA VAL A 157 -26.06 -4.00 -7.59
C VAL A 157 -25.50 -2.73 -8.28
N TYR A 158 -24.26 -2.25 -8.07
CA TYR A 158 -22.99 -2.77 -8.55
C TYR A 158 -21.81 -2.06 -7.89
N SER A 159 -21.04 -2.78 -7.08
CA SER A 159 -19.65 -2.40 -6.73
C SER A 159 -18.91 -3.53 -5.99
N PHE A 160 -19.64 -4.43 -5.31
CA PHE A 160 -19.12 -5.74 -4.90
C PHE A 160 -18.66 -6.56 -6.11
N GLU A 161 -19.30 -6.37 -7.28
CA GLU A 161 -18.92 -7.06 -8.51
C GLU A 161 -17.53 -6.70 -9.04
N GLU A 162 -17.07 -5.46 -8.88
CA GLU A 162 -15.71 -5.09 -9.32
C GLU A 162 -14.66 -5.75 -8.41
N ALA A 163 -14.90 -5.76 -7.10
CA ALA A 163 -14.04 -6.45 -6.15
C ALA A 163 -14.07 -7.97 -6.39
N GLU A 164 -15.25 -8.53 -6.65
CA GLU A 164 -15.43 -9.93 -7.02
C GLU A 164 -14.72 -10.27 -8.34
N LYS A 165 -14.80 -9.41 -9.37
CA LYS A 165 -14.06 -9.57 -10.63
C LYS A 165 -12.55 -9.58 -10.39
N VAL A 166 -12.04 -8.68 -9.55
CA VAL A 166 -10.63 -8.66 -9.14
C VAL A 166 -10.25 -9.98 -8.45
N LEU A 167 -11.08 -10.47 -7.53
CA LEU A 167 -10.85 -11.74 -6.84
C LEU A 167 -10.94 -12.95 -7.78
N ARG A 168 -11.92 -12.99 -8.70
CA ARG A 168 -12.07 -14.08 -9.69
C ARG A 168 -10.90 -14.13 -10.66
N ALA A 169 -10.39 -12.96 -11.05
CA ALA A 169 -9.21 -12.85 -11.90
C ALA A 169 -7.90 -13.12 -11.14
N SER A 170 -7.94 -13.18 -9.79
CA SER A 170 -6.77 -13.52 -8.99
C SER A 170 -6.63 -15.03 -8.88
N GLY A 171 -5.45 -15.55 -9.24
CA GLY A 171 -5.20 -16.99 -9.14
C GLY A 171 -4.95 -17.44 -7.69
N ARG A 172 -4.50 -16.50 -6.84
CA ARG A 172 -3.91 -16.78 -5.52
C ARG A 172 -4.24 -15.65 -4.56
N ILE A 173 -4.78 -15.99 -3.39
CA ILE A 173 -5.29 -15.04 -2.39
C ILE A 173 -4.73 -15.37 -1.00
N SER A 174 -4.21 -14.36 -0.31
CA SER A 174 -3.84 -14.43 1.11
C SER A 174 -4.48 -13.29 1.90
N LEU A 175 -4.81 -13.54 3.15
CA LEU A 175 -5.35 -12.57 4.09
C LEU A 175 -4.27 -12.13 5.09
N ALA A 176 -4.04 -10.83 5.17
CA ALA A 176 -3.10 -10.18 6.08
C ALA A 176 -3.83 -9.23 7.03
N GLN A 177 -3.16 -8.93 8.15
CA GLN A 177 -3.57 -7.83 9.04
C GLN A 177 -3.35 -6.47 8.35
N CYS A 178 -4.20 -5.49 8.64
CA CYS A 178 -4.14 -4.16 8.04
C CYS A 178 -2.94 -3.35 8.57
N ALA A 179 -1.89 -3.26 7.75
CA ALA A 179 -0.68 -2.49 8.04
C ALA A 179 -0.96 -1.04 8.47
N CYS A 180 -1.86 -0.34 7.77
CA CYS A 180 -2.22 1.05 8.09
C CYS A 180 -2.89 1.20 9.46
N ARG A 181 -3.69 0.22 9.89
CA ARG A 181 -4.31 0.26 11.22
C ARG A 181 -3.29 -0.12 12.29
N SER A 182 -2.39 -1.04 12.00
CA SER A 182 -1.29 -1.43 12.89
C SER A 182 -0.25 -0.32 13.08
N SER A 183 -0.05 0.57 12.09
CA SER A 183 0.87 1.70 12.18
C SER A 183 0.28 2.94 12.85
N SER A 184 -1.03 2.98 13.08
CA SER A 184 -1.70 4.14 13.66
C SER A 184 -1.45 4.23 15.17
N ALA A 185 -1.09 5.43 15.65
CA ALA A 185 -1.07 5.74 17.08
C ALA A 185 -2.48 5.72 17.71
N HIS A 186 -3.52 5.90 16.89
CA HIS A 186 -4.93 5.87 17.30
C HIS A 186 -5.70 4.87 16.43
N PRO A 187 -5.49 3.56 16.60
CA PRO A 187 -6.16 2.56 15.80
C PRO A 187 -7.66 2.55 16.09
N CYS A 188 -8.49 2.50 15.05
CA CYS A 188 -9.94 2.35 15.22
C CYS A 188 -10.34 0.90 15.57
N GLY A 189 -11.59 0.71 15.99
CA GLY A 189 -12.16 -0.61 16.33
C GLY A 189 -12.55 -1.49 15.13
N ALA A 190 -12.25 -1.09 13.89
CA ALA A 190 -12.64 -1.84 12.71
C ALA A 190 -11.81 -3.14 12.52
N PRO A 191 -12.37 -4.19 11.86
CA PRO A 191 -11.72 -5.50 11.70
C PRO A 191 -10.33 -5.42 11.07
N ARG A 192 -9.32 -6.00 11.72
CA ARG A 192 -7.90 -5.92 11.29
C ARG A 192 -7.52 -6.89 10.17
N ASP A 193 -8.22 -8.01 10.04
CA ASP A 193 -8.03 -9.00 9.00
C ASP A 193 -8.77 -8.60 7.71
N THR A 194 -8.28 -7.54 7.05
CA THR A 194 -8.99 -6.88 5.92
C THR A 194 -8.11 -6.61 4.69
N CYS A 195 -6.82 -6.93 4.74
CA CYS A 195 -5.91 -6.75 3.60
C CYS A 195 -5.75 -8.06 2.83
N LEU A 196 -6.26 -8.09 1.61
CA LEU A 196 -6.13 -9.23 0.70
C LEU A 196 -4.90 -9.01 -0.20
N MET A 197 -3.92 -9.89 -0.07
CA MET A 197 -2.77 -9.97 -0.97
C MET A 197 -3.13 -10.93 -2.10
N LEU A 198 -2.96 -10.47 -3.34
CA LEU A 198 -3.38 -11.18 -4.55
C LEU A 198 -2.17 -11.53 -5.41
N ASN A 199 -2.25 -12.59 -6.19
CA ASN A 199 -1.25 -12.94 -7.20
C ASN A 199 0.19 -12.94 -6.64
N ALA A 200 1.12 -12.18 -7.24
CA ALA A 200 2.50 -12.12 -6.77
C ALA A 200 2.61 -11.55 -5.34
N GLY A 201 1.71 -10.63 -4.95
CA GLY A 201 1.59 -10.18 -3.56
C GLY A 201 1.24 -11.32 -2.60
N SER A 202 0.34 -12.21 -3.00
CA SER A 202 -0.04 -13.41 -2.23
C SER A 202 1.12 -14.39 -2.07
N ASP A 203 1.91 -14.60 -3.13
CA ASP A 203 3.11 -15.44 -3.10
C ASP A 203 4.19 -14.87 -2.22
N TYR A 204 4.41 -13.56 -2.32
CA TYR A 204 5.48 -12.93 -1.58
C TYR A 204 5.12 -12.80 -0.10
N VAL A 205 4.04 -12.08 0.20
CA VAL A 205 3.67 -11.78 1.60
C VAL A 205 3.20 -13.04 2.32
N GLY A 206 2.42 -13.90 1.66
CA GLY A 206 1.91 -15.13 2.29
C GLY A 206 2.83 -16.33 2.17
N GLY A 207 3.54 -16.49 1.04
CA GLY A 207 4.41 -17.64 0.80
C GLY A 207 5.84 -17.40 1.30
N ARG A 208 6.54 -16.39 0.74
CA ARG A 208 7.95 -16.12 1.06
C ARG A 208 8.14 -15.54 2.47
N MET A 209 7.30 -14.61 2.89
CA MET A 209 7.44 -13.92 4.17
C MET A 209 6.64 -14.57 5.30
N GLY A 210 5.59 -15.34 4.98
CA GLY A 210 4.72 -15.95 5.99
C GLY A 210 3.86 -14.97 6.80
N LEU A 211 3.66 -13.75 6.29
CA LEU A 211 2.91 -12.66 6.96
C LEU A 211 1.42 -12.64 6.62
N ALA A 212 0.96 -13.53 5.75
CA ALA A 212 -0.44 -13.62 5.34
C ALA A 212 -0.88 -15.07 5.18
N ARG A 213 -2.08 -15.38 5.63
CA ARG A 213 -2.65 -16.74 5.55
C ARG A 213 -3.33 -16.95 4.21
N ARG A 214 -3.03 -18.05 3.51
CA ARG A 214 -3.78 -18.45 2.30
C ARG A 214 -5.25 -18.67 2.61
N ILE A 215 -6.12 -18.16 1.75
CA ILE A 215 -7.57 -18.27 1.90
C ILE A 215 -8.25 -18.63 0.59
N THR A 216 -9.47 -19.16 0.69
CA THR A 216 -10.30 -19.46 -0.48
C THR A 216 -10.97 -18.19 -1.02
N PHE A 217 -11.43 -18.26 -2.27
CA PHE A 217 -12.24 -17.22 -2.88
C PHE A 217 -13.46 -16.84 -2.02
N LYS A 218 -14.18 -17.84 -1.47
CA LYS A 218 -15.32 -17.60 -0.57
C LYS A 218 -14.92 -16.82 0.68
N GLN A 219 -13.83 -17.21 1.34
CA GLN A 219 -13.31 -16.50 2.52
C GLN A 219 -12.88 -15.05 2.20
N ALA A 220 -12.42 -14.80 0.97
CA ALA A 220 -12.06 -13.46 0.52
C ALA A 220 -13.32 -12.59 0.35
N LEU A 221 -14.39 -13.13 -0.24
CA LEU A 221 -15.69 -12.45 -0.31
C LEU A 221 -16.27 -12.16 1.07
N ASP A 222 -16.23 -13.14 1.98
CA ASP A 222 -16.69 -12.96 3.36
C ASP A 222 -15.89 -11.85 4.07
N THR A 223 -14.60 -11.71 3.75
CA THR A 223 -13.75 -10.63 4.29
C THR A 223 -14.16 -9.25 3.77
N LEU A 224 -14.45 -9.14 2.47
CA LEU A 224 -14.96 -7.90 1.88
C LEU A 224 -16.32 -7.53 2.48
N GLU A 225 -17.23 -8.48 2.58
CA GLU A 225 -18.57 -8.28 3.16
C GLU A 225 -18.47 -7.81 4.63
N ARG A 226 -17.62 -8.42 5.46
CA ARG A 226 -17.36 -7.94 6.83
C ARG A 226 -16.79 -6.53 6.86
N GLY A 227 -15.88 -6.21 5.95
CA GLY A 227 -15.31 -4.87 5.84
C GLY A 227 -16.38 -3.83 5.51
N ALA A 228 -17.24 -4.12 4.54
CA ALA A 228 -18.35 -3.27 4.15
C ALA A 228 -19.37 -3.06 5.29
N GLN A 229 -19.72 -4.13 6.01
CA GLN A 229 -20.62 -4.05 7.18
C GLN A 229 -20.03 -3.18 8.30
N ALA A 230 -18.70 -3.14 8.42
CA ALA A 230 -17.98 -2.25 9.34
C ALA A 230 -17.79 -0.82 8.79
N GLY A 231 -18.41 -0.47 7.66
CA GLY A 231 -18.32 0.85 7.03
C GLY A 231 -16.96 1.13 6.35
N LEU A 232 -16.20 0.09 6.03
CA LEU A 232 -14.93 0.22 5.31
C LEU A 232 -15.16 0.30 3.81
N VAL A 233 -14.27 1.02 3.12
CA VAL A 233 -14.30 1.19 1.68
C VAL A 233 -13.26 0.28 1.04
N HIS A 234 -13.62 -0.49 0.02
CA HIS A 234 -12.66 -1.34 -0.67
C HIS A 234 -11.73 -0.51 -1.55
N MET A 235 -10.43 -0.79 -1.53
CA MET A 235 -9.46 -0.07 -2.35
C MET A 235 -8.41 -1.01 -2.92
N THR A 236 -7.87 -0.65 -4.07
CA THR A 236 -6.81 -1.37 -4.78
C THR A 236 -5.85 -0.37 -5.42
N THR A 237 -4.69 -0.85 -5.86
CA THR A 237 -3.80 -0.10 -6.75
C THR A 237 -4.51 0.25 -8.06
N ASN A 238 -4.23 1.45 -8.58
CA ASN A 238 -4.75 1.93 -9.86
C ASN A 238 -3.79 1.54 -11.00
N ASN A 239 -3.63 0.23 -11.21
CA ASN A 239 -2.78 -0.33 -12.27
C ASN A 239 -3.56 -1.32 -13.14
N ARG A 240 -3.00 -1.65 -14.30
CA ARG A 240 -3.54 -2.71 -15.14
C ARG A 240 -3.44 -4.06 -14.39
N PRO A 241 -4.42 -4.97 -14.56
CA PRO A 241 -4.31 -6.32 -14.04
C PRO A 241 -2.99 -7.00 -14.46
N PRO A 242 -2.46 -7.94 -13.65
CA PRO A 242 -3.03 -8.44 -12.41
C PRO A 242 -2.83 -7.48 -11.22
N VAL A 243 -3.90 -7.26 -10.46
CA VAL A 243 -3.86 -6.53 -9.19
C VAL A 243 -3.14 -7.35 -8.12
N GLN A 244 -2.38 -6.69 -7.25
CA GLN A 244 -1.58 -7.35 -6.21
C GLN A 244 -2.14 -7.19 -4.79
N VAL A 245 -3.04 -6.22 -4.58
CA VAL A 245 -3.59 -5.91 -3.26
C VAL A 245 -5.03 -5.42 -3.38
N LEU A 246 -5.89 -5.86 -2.47
CA LEU A 246 -7.25 -5.37 -2.28
C LEU A 246 -7.49 -5.21 -0.77
N CYS A 247 -7.64 -3.98 -0.27
CA CYS A 247 -7.89 -3.70 1.15
C CYS A 247 -9.36 -3.31 1.40
N SER A 248 -9.81 -3.48 2.63
CA SER A 248 -10.95 -2.71 3.17
C SER A 248 -10.43 -1.64 4.11
N CYS A 249 -10.49 -0.40 3.67
CA CYS A 249 -9.76 0.72 4.25
C CYS A 249 -10.71 1.72 4.95
N CYS A 250 -10.24 2.36 6.02
CA CYS A 250 -10.99 3.35 6.80
C CYS A 250 -10.34 4.74 6.66
N ALA A 251 -11.14 5.80 6.69
CA ALA A 251 -10.65 7.17 6.57
C ALA A 251 -9.75 7.62 7.75
N CYS A 252 -9.84 6.97 8.91
CA CYS A 252 -9.09 7.35 10.10
C CYS A 252 -7.66 6.77 10.17
N CYS A 253 -7.40 5.60 9.57
CA CYS A 253 -6.09 4.93 9.66
C CYS A 253 -5.41 4.74 8.31
N CYS A 254 -6.15 4.64 7.19
CA CYS A 254 -5.55 4.43 5.87
C CYS A 254 -4.74 5.66 5.48
N THR A 255 -3.43 5.49 5.32
CA THR A 255 -2.50 6.57 4.99
C THR A 255 -2.86 7.24 3.67
N GLY A 256 -3.32 6.49 2.67
CA GLY A 256 -3.82 7.09 1.42
C GLY A 256 -5.08 7.93 1.60
N LEU A 257 -6.11 7.42 2.28
CA LEU A 257 -7.34 8.19 2.52
C LEU A 257 -7.09 9.44 3.36
N ILE A 258 -6.20 9.35 4.37
CA ILE A 258 -5.80 10.48 5.20
C ILE A 258 -5.12 11.55 4.35
N SER A 259 -4.18 11.16 3.49
CA SER A 259 -3.45 12.08 2.62
C SER A 259 -4.43 12.88 1.76
N VAL A 260 -5.34 12.19 1.08
CA VAL A 260 -6.26 12.83 0.14
C VAL A 260 -7.28 13.73 0.87
N THR A 261 -7.75 13.30 2.04
CA THR A 261 -8.68 14.10 2.86
C THR A 261 -8.02 15.37 3.36
N ARG A 262 -6.76 15.30 3.83
CA ARG A 262 -6.04 16.46 4.35
C ARG A 262 -5.56 17.43 3.29
N LEU A 263 -5.25 16.95 2.09
CA LEU A 263 -4.86 17.78 0.96
C LEU A 263 -6.05 18.54 0.34
N GLY A 264 -7.28 18.32 0.82
CA GLY A 264 -8.46 18.99 0.28
C GLY A 264 -8.81 18.55 -1.14
N ARG A 265 -8.30 17.38 -1.60
CA ARG A 265 -8.53 16.84 -2.95
C ARG A 265 -9.20 15.44 -2.94
N PRO A 266 -10.27 15.19 -2.15
CA PRO A 266 -10.91 13.87 -1.99
C PRO A 266 -11.27 13.17 -3.31
N ALA A 267 -11.65 13.91 -4.35
CA ALA A 267 -12.09 13.36 -5.63
C ALA A 267 -10.96 13.20 -6.69
N ALA A 268 -9.82 13.87 -6.52
CA ALA A 268 -8.70 13.80 -7.48
C ALA A 268 -7.63 12.80 -7.03
N GLY A 269 -7.40 12.67 -5.73
CA GLY A 269 -6.33 11.83 -5.20
C GLY A 269 -6.71 10.36 -5.00
N ILE A 270 -7.97 9.96 -5.10
CA ILE A 270 -8.39 8.55 -5.17
C ILE A 270 -9.49 8.42 -6.23
N ALA A 271 -9.17 7.73 -7.32
CA ALA A 271 -10.11 7.58 -8.42
C ALA A 271 -11.29 6.70 -8.02
N SER A 272 -12.51 7.14 -8.35
CA SER A 272 -13.74 6.34 -8.30
C SER A 272 -14.34 6.33 -9.70
N ASN A 273 -14.72 5.14 -10.18
CA ASN A 273 -15.47 4.99 -11.44
C ASN A 273 -16.92 5.49 -11.30
N PHE A 274 -17.34 5.88 -10.10
CA PHE A 274 -18.72 6.26 -9.78
C PHE A 274 -18.76 7.63 -9.12
N ARG A 275 -19.80 8.40 -9.45
CA ARG A 275 -20.11 9.69 -8.82
C ARG A 275 -21.38 9.57 -8.00
N ALA A 276 -21.37 10.11 -6.79
CA ALA A 276 -22.59 10.22 -5.99
C ALA A 276 -23.54 11.21 -6.67
N ALA A 277 -24.72 10.73 -7.09
CA ALA A 277 -25.80 11.57 -7.58
C ALA A 277 -26.87 11.67 -6.47
N PRO A 278 -27.20 12.87 -5.97
CA PRO A 278 -28.33 13.05 -5.07
C PRO A 278 -29.63 12.71 -5.82
N ARG A 279 -30.69 12.42 -5.07
CA ARG A 279 -32.03 12.40 -5.67
C ARG A 279 -32.29 13.74 -6.37
N PRO A 280 -32.96 13.77 -7.53
CA PRO A 280 -33.38 15.00 -8.16
C PRO A 280 -34.09 15.92 -7.14
N GLY A 281 -33.60 17.16 -7.00
CA GLY A 281 -34.14 18.13 -6.05
C GLY A 281 -33.71 17.96 -4.58
N ALA A 282 -32.97 16.91 -4.23
CA ALA A 282 -32.49 16.71 -2.86
C ALA A 282 -31.15 17.44 -2.63
N ALA A 283 -31.07 18.15 -1.51
CA ALA A 283 -29.81 18.68 -1.00
C ALA A 283 -28.94 17.54 -0.43
N CYS A 284 -27.62 17.69 -0.48
CA CYS A 284 -26.73 16.79 0.25
C CYS A 284 -27.02 16.86 1.76
N ALA A 285 -27.28 15.72 2.41
CA ALA A 285 -27.58 15.68 3.84
C ALA A 285 -26.41 16.16 4.73
N ALA A 286 -25.17 16.14 4.22
CA ALA A 286 -23.99 16.57 4.96
C ALA A 286 -23.69 18.07 4.84
N CYS A 287 -23.90 18.68 3.67
CA CYS A 287 -23.51 20.08 3.42
C CYS A 287 -24.63 20.99 2.90
N GLY A 288 -25.83 20.46 2.65
CA GLY A 288 -26.97 21.25 2.16
C GLY A 288 -26.87 21.74 0.71
N VAL A 289 -25.79 21.40 -0.01
CA VAL A 289 -25.57 21.86 -1.39
C VAL A 289 -26.41 21.04 -2.37
N HIS A 290 -27.11 21.72 -3.28
CA HIS A 290 -27.74 21.14 -4.45
C HIS A 290 -26.73 21.03 -5.59
N LEU A 291 -26.58 19.85 -6.21
CA LEU A 291 -25.75 19.73 -7.41
C LEU A 291 -26.47 20.40 -8.60
N PRO A 292 -25.82 21.32 -9.32
CA PRO A 292 -26.44 21.99 -10.46
C PRO A 292 -26.67 21.03 -11.64
N ASP A 293 -27.73 21.22 -12.41
CA ASP A 293 -28.17 20.30 -13.48
C ASP A 293 -27.13 20.02 -14.59
N ARG A 294 -26.10 20.86 -14.69
CA ARG A 294 -25.00 20.75 -15.66
C ARG A 294 -24.09 19.52 -15.51
N TRP A 295 -24.26 18.71 -14.46
CA TRP A 295 -23.49 17.48 -14.26
C TRP A 295 -24.14 16.22 -14.87
N ARG A 296 -25.25 16.35 -15.62
CA ARG A 296 -25.99 15.22 -16.23
C ARG A 296 -25.38 14.65 -17.52
N THR A 297 -24.30 15.22 -18.06
CA THR A 297 -23.85 14.91 -19.45
C THR A 297 -22.45 14.30 -19.61
N ALA A 298 -21.79 13.84 -18.55
CA ALA A 298 -20.52 13.10 -18.71
C ALA A 298 -20.75 11.62 -18.35
N VAL A 299 -21.17 10.87 -19.37
CA VAL A 299 -21.22 9.40 -19.43
C VAL A 299 -19.81 8.84 -19.45
#